data_AF-A0A2V8GDI1-F1
#
_entry.id   AF-A0A2V8GDI1-F1
#
_cell.length_a   1.000
_cell.length_b   1.000
_cell.length_c   1.000
_cell.angle_alpha   90.00
_cell.angle_beta   90.00
_cell.angle_gamma   90.00
#
_symmetry.space_group_name_H-M   'P 1'
#
loop_
_entity.id
_entity.type
_entity.pdbx_description
1 polymer ?
#
loop_
_entity_poly.entity_id
_entity_poly.type
_entity_poly.pdbx_seq_one_letter_code
_entity_poly.pdbx_strand_id
1 'polypeptide(L)'
;EQIESFQAAGARAIVVTIDQQSSRYERDLHDRNLGGVARARDGVPRSSAPARGPARYRVDPRRLWYSWKYLDDIRPLIKGPMVIKGVTTADAARTCVAHGADGIIVSNHGGRGMDYLPSTLEVLPEIVDAVSGRIPVLVDSGFRRGSDLVKAIALGAPNLKSLSRSMVRVHRR
;
A
#
# COMPACT_ATOMS: atom_id res chain seq x y z
N GLU A 1 17.02 -7.63 9.69
CA GLU A 1 17.65 -7.71 8.35
C GLU A 1 17.09 -6.75 7.30
N GLN A 2 15.89 -6.96 6.72
CA GLN A 2 15.39 -6.08 5.62
C GLN A 2 15.27 -4.61 6.03
N ILE A 3 14.70 -4.32 7.21
CA ILE A 3 14.58 -2.96 7.75
C ILE A 3 15.97 -2.32 7.91
N GLU A 4 16.94 -3.06 8.45
CA GLU A 4 18.31 -2.57 8.62
C GLU A 4 18.99 -2.27 7.29
N SER A 5 18.81 -3.15 6.30
CA SER A 5 19.34 -2.97 4.95
C SER A 5 18.79 -1.69 4.30
N PHE A 6 17.48 -1.44 4.37
CA PHE A 6 16.89 -0.21 3.83
C PHE A 6 17.38 1.04 4.55
N GLN A 7 17.51 0.98 5.89
CA GLN A 7 18.04 2.10 6.67
C GLN A 7 19.52 2.38 6.37
N ALA A 8 20.34 1.34 6.20
CA ALA A 8 21.74 1.46 5.79
C ALA A 8 21.88 2.05 4.38
N ALA A 9 20.92 1.77 3.49
CA ALA A 9 20.81 2.39 2.18
C ALA A 9 20.30 3.84 2.20
N GLY A 10 20.05 4.42 3.38
CA GLY A 10 19.63 5.81 3.54
C GLY A 10 18.13 6.06 3.40
N ALA A 11 17.29 5.02 3.51
CA ALA A 11 15.84 5.20 3.55
C ALA A 11 15.44 6.10 4.73
N ARG A 12 14.66 7.15 4.43
CA ARG A 12 14.22 8.14 5.43
C ARG A 12 12.92 7.79 6.14
N ALA A 13 12.21 6.76 5.67
CA ALA A 13 10.98 6.26 6.26
C ALA A 13 10.80 4.80 5.85
N ILE A 14 10.08 4.04 6.67
CA ILE A 14 9.66 2.67 6.35
C ILE A 14 8.15 2.67 6.16
N VAL A 15 7.70 2.23 4.97
CA VAL A 15 6.27 2.12 4.66
C VAL A 15 5.84 0.66 4.81
N VAL A 16 4.99 0.38 5.80
CA VAL A 16 4.45 -0.95 6.05
C VAL A 16 3.11 -1.06 5.31
N THR A 17 3.06 -1.92 4.29
CA THR A 17 1.85 -2.14 3.49
C THR A 17 1.04 -3.28 4.08
N ILE A 18 -0.20 -3.00 4.52
CA ILE A 18 -1.07 -3.97 5.22
C ILE A 18 -2.22 -4.51 4.34
N ASP A 19 -2.45 -3.92 3.16
CA ASP A 19 -3.60 -4.19 2.26
C ASP A 19 -3.36 -5.28 1.19
N GLN A 20 -2.20 -5.94 1.19
CA GLN A 20 -1.82 -6.97 0.22
C GLN A 20 -1.62 -8.31 0.90
N GLN A 21 -2.71 -8.98 1.29
CA GLN A 21 -2.62 -10.30 1.93
C GLN A 21 -2.86 -11.44 0.93
N SER A 22 -3.83 -11.30 0.03
CA SER A 22 -4.32 -12.40 -0.83
C SER A 22 -4.77 -11.95 -2.23
N SER A 23 -4.03 -11.04 -2.85
CA SER A 23 -4.43 -10.42 -4.12
C SER A 23 -4.60 -11.45 -5.24
N ARG A 24 -5.85 -11.58 -5.71
CA ARG A 24 -6.24 -12.48 -6.79
C ARG A 24 -6.79 -11.65 -7.95
N TYR A 25 -6.18 -11.79 -9.11
CA TYR A 25 -6.59 -11.06 -10.30
C TYR A 25 -7.18 -12.04 -11.32
N GLU A 26 -8.40 -11.80 -11.76
CA GLU A 26 -9.03 -12.63 -12.79
C GLU A 26 -8.24 -12.62 -14.10
N ARG A 27 -7.61 -11.48 -14.43
CA ARG A 27 -6.69 -11.37 -15.57
C ARG A 27 -5.58 -12.42 -15.52
N ASP A 28 -4.99 -12.66 -14.36
CA ASP A 28 -3.91 -13.66 -14.24
C ASP A 28 -4.42 -15.09 -14.49
N LEU A 29 -5.69 -15.36 -14.17
CA LEU A 29 -6.34 -16.63 -14.47
C LEU A 29 -6.66 -16.73 -15.97
N HIS A 30 -7.15 -15.64 -16.57
CA HIS A 30 -7.38 -15.55 -18.01
C HIS A 30 -6.10 -15.76 -18.81
N ASP A 31 -5.03 -15.03 -18.49
CA ASP A 31 -3.73 -15.14 -19.17
C ASP A 31 -3.20 -16.57 -19.08
N ARG A 32 -3.28 -17.19 -17.89
CA ARG A 32 -2.88 -18.59 -17.69
C ARG A 32 -3.73 -19.56 -18.53
N ASN A 33 -5.05 -19.39 -18.53
CA ASN A 33 -5.98 -20.35 -19.14
C ASN A 33 -6.07 -20.20 -20.67
N LEU A 34 -5.80 -19.00 -21.21
CA LEU A 34 -5.91 -18.69 -22.64
C LEU A 34 -4.56 -18.67 -23.37
N GLY A 35 -3.49 -19.19 -22.75
CA GLY A 35 -2.16 -19.25 -23.37
C GLY A 35 -1.48 -17.87 -23.52
N GLY A 36 -1.95 -16.87 -22.78
CA GLY A 36 -1.35 -15.54 -22.74
C GLY A 36 0.06 -15.62 -22.17
N VAL A 37 1.06 -15.30 -22.98
CA VAL A 37 2.44 -15.12 -22.51
C VAL A 37 2.43 -13.91 -21.56
N ALA A 38 2.36 -14.16 -20.26
CA ALA A 38 2.56 -13.12 -19.27
C ALA A 38 3.94 -12.50 -19.53
N ARG A 39 3.97 -11.30 -20.12
CA ARG A 39 5.23 -10.61 -20.43
C ARG A 39 6.01 -10.44 -19.13
N ALA A 40 7.17 -11.07 -19.07
CA ALA A 40 8.13 -10.85 -17.99
C ALA A 40 8.47 -9.36 -17.94
N ARG A 41 8.38 -8.74 -16.76
CA ARG A 41 9.04 -7.46 -16.53
C ARG A 41 10.55 -7.69 -16.63
N ASP A 42 11.18 -6.91 -17.49
CA ASP A 42 12.61 -6.57 -17.45
C ASP A 42 13.59 -7.73 -17.49
N GLY A 43 13.63 -8.47 -18.61
CA GLY A 43 14.85 -9.17 -19.07
C GLY A 43 15.41 -10.29 -18.18
N VAL A 44 14.79 -10.61 -17.06
CA VAL A 44 15.16 -11.77 -16.25
C VAL A 44 14.50 -13.00 -16.87
N PRO A 45 15.27 -13.98 -17.38
CA PRO A 45 14.68 -15.26 -17.77
C PRO A 45 13.99 -15.80 -16.53
N ARG A 46 12.70 -16.14 -16.63
CA ARG A 46 12.12 -17.05 -15.65
C ARG A 46 12.93 -18.34 -15.81
N SER A 47 13.92 -18.53 -14.95
CA SER A 47 14.25 -19.88 -14.51
C SER A 47 12.91 -20.54 -14.22
N SER A 48 12.79 -21.79 -14.62
CA SER A 48 11.69 -22.69 -14.31
C SER A 48 11.47 -22.69 -12.80
N ALA A 49 10.84 -21.62 -12.29
CA ALA A 49 10.45 -21.51 -10.91
C ALA A 49 9.48 -22.68 -10.76
N PRO A 50 9.83 -23.68 -9.93
CA PRO A 50 9.00 -24.85 -9.76
C PRO A 50 7.61 -24.33 -9.46
N ALA A 51 6.60 -24.95 -10.09
CA ALA A 51 5.20 -24.56 -9.96
C ALA A 51 4.95 -24.12 -8.51
N ARG A 52 4.90 -22.79 -8.28
CA ARG A 52 4.84 -22.26 -6.91
C ARG A 52 3.63 -22.93 -6.28
N GLY A 53 3.87 -23.63 -5.17
CA GLY A 53 2.94 -24.58 -4.56
C GLY A 53 1.52 -24.04 -4.33
N PRO A 54 0.60 -24.89 -3.86
CA PRO A 54 -0.83 -24.91 -4.14
C PRO A 54 -1.64 -23.78 -3.50
N ALA A 55 -1.03 -22.68 -3.06
CA ALA A 55 -1.75 -21.53 -2.55
C ALA A 55 -2.57 -20.92 -3.68
N ARG A 56 -3.85 -21.33 -3.77
CA ARG A 56 -4.88 -20.82 -4.70
C ARG A 56 -4.96 -19.29 -4.70
N TYR A 57 -4.50 -18.66 -3.62
CA TYR A 57 -4.47 -17.23 -3.37
C TYR A 57 -3.06 -16.60 -3.41
N ARG A 58 -2.02 -17.34 -3.80
CA ARG A 58 -0.61 -16.86 -3.87
C ARG A 58 -0.13 -16.16 -2.58
N VAL A 59 -0.65 -16.59 -1.43
CA VAL A 59 -0.21 -16.10 -0.13
C VAL A 59 1.14 -16.74 0.16
N ASP A 60 2.18 -15.91 0.33
CA ASP A 60 3.47 -16.40 0.81
C ASP A 60 3.26 -16.91 2.24
N PRO A 61 3.58 -18.17 2.58
CA PRO A 61 3.45 -18.67 3.95
C PRO A 61 4.35 -17.90 4.94
N ARG A 62 5.32 -17.12 4.46
CA ARG A 62 6.12 -16.19 5.26
C ARG A 62 5.44 -14.84 5.47
N ARG A 63 4.35 -14.53 4.75
CA ARG A 63 3.54 -13.35 5.03
C ARG A 63 2.73 -13.63 6.29
N LEU A 64 3.17 -12.99 7.37
CA LEU A 64 2.46 -12.93 8.63
C LEU A 64 1.06 -12.39 8.40
N TRP A 65 0.08 -12.99 9.06
CA TRP A 65 -1.21 -12.36 9.28
C TRP A 65 -0.92 -11.09 10.08
N TYR A 66 -1.13 -9.93 9.48
CA TYR A 66 -0.86 -8.66 10.17
C TYR A 66 -1.78 -8.55 11.38
N SER A 67 -1.19 -8.59 12.56
CA SER A 67 -1.83 -8.16 13.80
C SER A 67 -1.23 -6.82 14.21
N TRP A 68 -1.95 -6.06 15.03
CA TRP A 68 -1.41 -4.81 15.57
C TRP A 68 -0.13 -5.04 16.39
N LYS A 69 -0.03 -6.20 17.08
CA LYS A 69 1.19 -6.63 17.77
C LYS A 69 2.41 -6.67 16.85
N TYR A 70 2.25 -7.07 15.58
CA TYR A 70 3.36 -7.07 14.64
C TYR A 70 3.93 -5.66 14.43
N LEU A 71 3.07 -4.64 14.38
CA LEU A 71 3.53 -3.25 14.28
C LEU A 71 4.29 -2.83 15.53
N ASP A 72 3.81 -3.22 16.72
CA ASP A 72 4.48 -2.96 17.99
C ASP A 72 5.86 -3.64 18.04
N ASP A 73 5.98 -4.88 17.52
CA ASP A 73 7.22 -5.64 17.51
C ASP A 73 8.28 -5.07 16.54
N ILE A 74 7.86 -4.52 15.39
CA ILE A 74 8.81 -3.93 14.42
C ILE A 74 9.14 -2.48 14.69
N ARG A 75 8.30 -1.75 15.45
CA ARG A 75 8.48 -0.33 15.74
C ARG A 75 9.86 -0.02 16.33
N PRO A 76 10.40 -0.75 17.32
CA PRO A 76 11.74 -0.50 17.87
C PRO A 76 12.88 -0.70 16.87
N LEU A 77 12.66 -1.46 15.79
CA LEU A 77 13.66 -1.73 14.76
C LEU A 77 13.77 -0.60 13.73
N ILE A 78 12.75 0.27 13.67
CA ILE A 78 12.65 1.38 12.72
C ILE A 78 13.13 2.66 13.40
N LYS A 79 14.25 3.21 12.90
CA LYS A 79 14.92 4.42 13.43
C LYS A 79 14.28 5.74 12.99
N GLY A 80 13.39 5.72 12.00
CA GLY A 80 12.71 6.90 11.45
C GLY A 80 11.19 6.75 11.40
N PRO A 81 10.49 7.58 10.62
CA PRO A 81 9.04 7.47 10.44
C PRO A 81 8.59 6.08 9.96
N MET A 82 7.66 5.47 10.69
CA MET A 82 6.91 4.29 10.25
C MET A 82 5.55 4.75 9.71
N VAL A 83 5.33 4.53 8.41
CA VAL A 83 4.10 4.92 7.73
C VAL A 83 3.29 3.68 7.40
N ILE A 84 2.01 3.66 7.77
CA ILE A 84 1.12 2.52 7.49
C ILE A 84 0.32 2.78 6.21
N LYS A 85 0.47 1.92 5.21
CA LYS A 85 -0.23 2.02 3.93
C LYS A 85 -1.32 0.96 3.81
N GLY A 86 -2.49 1.37 3.32
CA GLY A 86 -3.62 0.47 3.09
C GLY A 86 -4.79 0.74 4.03
N VAL A 87 -4.86 1.95 4.59
CA VAL A 87 -5.92 2.35 5.54
C VAL A 87 -7.14 2.79 4.73
N THR A 88 -8.30 2.21 5.00
CA THR A 88 -9.54 2.49 4.26
C THR A 88 -10.73 2.80 5.16
N THR A 89 -10.53 2.90 6.47
CA THR A 89 -11.58 3.25 7.44
C THR A 89 -11.07 4.19 8.53
N ALA A 90 -11.97 5.01 9.07
CA ALA A 90 -11.71 5.84 10.25
C ALA A 90 -11.19 5.05 11.47
N ASP A 91 -11.74 3.86 11.74
CA ASP A 91 -11.29 3.02 12.87
C ASP A 91 -9.86 2.52 12.66
N ALA A 92 -9.52 2.04 11.47
CA ALA A 92 -8.16 1.62 11.17
C ALA A 92 -7.17 2.79 11.32
N ALA A 93 -7.57 4.01 10.95
CA ALA A 93 -6.77 5.21 11.14
C ALA A 93 -6.51 5.51 12.63
N ARG A 94 -7.57 5.46 13.47
CA ARG A 94 -7.43 5.60 14.94
C ARG A 94 -6.48 4.56 15.52
N THR A 95 -6.61 3.31 15.11
CA THR A 95 -5.76 2.22 15.58
C THR A 95 -4.31 2.40 15.13
N CYS A 96 -4.06 2.84 13.90
CA CYS A 96 -2.69 3.16 13.45
C CYS A 96 -2.03 4.22 14.33
N VAL A 97 -2.78 5.29 14.67
CA VAL A 97 -2.28 6.33 15.59
C VAL A 97 -1.98 5.75 16.97
N ALA A 98 -2.87 4.91 17.51
CA ALA A 98 -2.68 4.28 18.82
C ALA A 98 -1.45 3.36 18.88
N HIS A 99 -1.09 2.74 17.76
CA HIS A 99 0.08 1.86 17.62
C HIS A 99 1.34 2.59 17.12
N GLY A 100 1.41 3.92 17.26
CA GLY A 100 2.65 4.68 17.02
C GLY A 100 3.07 4.77 15.56
N ALA A 101 2.11 4.76 14.62
CA ALA A 101 2.36 5.17 13.25
C ALA A 101 2.73 6.66 13.21
N ASP A 102 3.74 7.03 12.43
CA ASP A 102 4.16 8.42 12.21
C ASP A 102 3.45 9.05 11.00
N GLY A 103 2.61 8.29 10.31
CA GLY A 103 1.82 8.71 9.17
C GLY A 103 1.01 7.54 8.62
N ILE A 104 -0.04 7.85 7.86
CA ILE A 104 -0.85 6.84 7.18
C ILE A 104 -1.02 7.15 5.70
N ILE A 105 -1.20 6.13 4.87
CA ILE A 105 -1.57 6.25 3.46
C ILE A 105 -2.94 5.60 3.24
N VAL A 106 -3.92 6.43 2.90
CA VAL A 106 -5.23 6.01 2.42
C VAL A 106 -5.07 5.38 1.04
N SER A 107 -5.22 4.06 0.98
CA SER A 107 -4.91 3.26 -0.21
C SER A 107 -5.77 2.02 -0.27
N ASN A 108 -6.31 1.71 -1.45
CA ASN A 108 -6.88 0.39 -1.77
C ASN A 108 -5.97 -0.37 -2.76
N HIS A 109 -4.69 0.00 -2.78
CA HIS A 109 -3.67 -0.54 -3.66
C HIS A 109 -3.96 -0.33 -5.17
N GLY A 110 -4.67 0.73 -5.52
CA GLY A 110 -5.10 0.98 -6.90
C GLY A 110 -6.17 0.01 -7.38
N GLY A 111 -7.08 -0.40 -6.50
CA GLY A 111 -8.14 -1.38 -6.79
C GLY A 111 -7.62 -2.82 -6.92
N ARG A 112 -6.52 -3.14 -6.22
CA ARG A 112 -5.80 -4.42 -6.35
C ARG A 112 -5.60 -5.16 -5.02
N GLY A 113 -6.13 -4.60 -3.94
CA GLY A 113 -6.20 -5.26 -2.63
C GLY A 113 -7.44 -6.12 -2.55
N MET A 114 -8.38 -5.72 -1.70
CA MET A 114 -9.71 -6.32 -1.61
C MET A 114 -10.63 -5.70 -2.66
N ASP A 115 -11.42 -6.56 -3.33
CA ASP A 115 -12.41 -6.12 -4.32
C ASP A 115 -13.59 -5.40 -3.63
N TYR A 116 -14.27 -4.53 -4.37
CA TYR A 116 -15.42 -3.75 -3.88
C TYR A 116 -15.14 -2.82 -2.69
N LEU A 117 -13.87 -2.52 -2.39
CA LEU A 117 -13.55 -1.43 -1.47
C LEU A 117 -13.99 -0.07 -2.04
N PRO A 118 -14.40 0.88 -1.18
CA PRO A 118 -14.73 2.23 -1.62
C PRO A 118 -13.53 2.92 -2.29
N SER A 119 -13.82 3.98 -3.04
CA SER A 119 -12.78 4.85 -3.56
C SER A 119 -12.01 5.49 -2.41
N THR A 120 -10.69 5.64 -2.57
CA THR A 120 -9.85 6.29 -1.54
C THR A 120 -10.23 7.75 -1.30
N LEU A 121 -10.83 8.43 -2.28
CA LEU A 121 -11.38 9.78 -2.10
C LEU A 121 -12.67 9.82 -1.29
N GLU A 122 -13.50 8.76 -1.34
CA GLU A 122 -14.77 8.70 -0.61
C GLU A 122 -14.55 8.55 0.90
N VAL A 123 -13.57 7.72 1.29
CA VAL A 123 -13.21 7.49 2.70
C VAL A 123 -12.20 8.51 3.25
N LEU A 124 -11.69 9.41 2.42
CA LEU A 124 -10.66 10.36 2.83
C LEU A 124 -11.12 11.31 3.96
N PRO A 125 -12.32 11.93 3.90
CA PRO A 125 -12.76 12.86 4.93
C PRO A 125 -12.87 12.22 6.31
N GLU A 126 -13.52 11.05 6.41
CA GLU A 126 -13.68 10.36 7.70
C GLU A 126 -12.33 9.95 8.33
N ILE A 127 -11.34 9.60 7.50
CA ILE A 127 -10.00 9.23 7.95
C ILE A 127 -9.24 10.47 8.44
N VAL A 128 -9.31 11.58 7.71
CA VAL A 128 -8.69 12.84 8.12
C VAL A 128 -9.26 13.32 9.46
N ASP A 129 -10.59 13.26 9.60
CA ASP A 129 -11.27 13.59 10.84
C ASP A 129 -10.84 12.68 12.00
N ALA A 130 -10.77 11.37 11.76
CA ALA A 130 -10.35 10.38 12.74
C ALA A 130 -8.88 10.52 13.20
N VAL A 131 -7.99 10.96 12.31
CA VAL A 131 -6.61 11.28 12.64
C VAL A 131 -6.52 12.57 13.44
N SER A 132 -7.40 13.53 13.17
CA SER A 132 -7.51 14.82 13.88
C SER A 132 -6.17 15.57 13.94
N GLY A 133 -5.42 15.54 12.83
CA GLY A 133 -4.13 16.24 12.70
C GLY A 133 -2.97 15.67 13.52
N ARG A 134 -3.16 14.54 14.22
CA ARG A 134 -2.10 13.92 15.05
C ARG A 134 -0.91 13.44 14.25
N ILE A 135 -1.15 12.93 13.04
CA ILE A 135 -0.12 12.45 12.11
C ILE A 135 -0.47 12.86 10.68
N PRO A 136 0.51 12.96 9.76
CA PRO A 136 0.24 13.21 8.35
C PRO A 136 -0.61 12.12 7.71
N VAL A 137 -1.61 12.54 6.94
CA VAL A 137 -2.41 11.64 6.08
C VAL A 137 -1.94 11.82 4.64
N LEU A 138 -1.62 10.72 3.98
CA LEU A 138 -1.32 10.66 2.56
C LEU A 138 -2.40 9.84 1.85
N VAL A 139 -2.56 10.01 0.54
CA VAL A 139 -3.59 9.30 -0.24
C VAL A 139 -3.04 8.89 -1.60
N ASP A 140 -3.43 7.71 -2.07
CA ASP A 140 -3.16 7.23 -3.43
C ASP A 140 -4.42 6.59 -4.06
N SER A 141 -4.24 5.87 -5.18
CA SER A 141 -5.28 5.13 -5.91
C SER A 141 -6.22 6.01 -6.75
N GLY A 142 -6.16 5.84 -8.08
CA GLY A 142 -7.09 6.48 -9.01
C GLY A 142 -6.74 7.90 -9.50
N PHE A 143 -5.75 8.57 -8.92
CA PHE A 143 -5.31 9.91 -9.36
C PHE A 143 -4.72 9.89 -10.78
N ARG A 144 -5.26 10.70 -11.70
CA ARG A 144 -4.81 10.78 -13.10
C ARG A 144 -4.49 12.19 -13.54
N ARG A 145 -5.05 13.22 -12.89
CA ARG A 145 -4.94 14.62 -13.28
C ARG A 145 -4.62 15.50 -12.08
N GLY A 146 -4.11 16.71 -12.34
CA GLY A 146 -3.85 17.71 -11.29
C GLY A 146 -5.12 18.09 -10.52
N SER A 147 -6.27 18.12 -11.19
CA SER A 147 -7.57 18.38 -10.56
C SER A 147 -7.96 17.31 -9.52
N ASP A 148 -7.51 16.07 -9.65
CA ASP A 148 -7.76 15.03 -8.64
C ASP A 148 -7.00 15.33 -7.35
N LEU A 149 -5.78 15.88 -7.46
CA LEU A 149 -4.99 16.34 -6.30
C LEU A 149 -5.68 17.50 -5.60
N VAL A 150 -6.21 18.46 -6.36
CA VAL A 150 -6.95 19.60 -5.80
C VAL A 150 -8.18 19.13 -5.01
N LYS A 151 -8.94 18.17 -5.56
CA LYS A 151 -10.09 17.58 -4.85
C LYS A 151 -9.67 16.91 -3.55
N ALA A 152 -8.59 16.12 -3.58
CA ALA A 152 -8.09 15.47 -2.37
C ALA A 152 -7.69 16.50 -1.30
N ILE A 153 -6.91 17.52 -1.68
CA ILE A 153 -6.51 18.61 -0.78
C ILE A 153 -7.74 19.31 -0.19
N ALA A 154 -8.74 19.61 -1.00
CA ALA A 154 -9.98 20.23 -0.54
C ALA A 154 -10.74 19.35 0.47
N LEU A 155 -10.74 18.03 0.27
CA LEU A 155 -11.39 17.06 1.17
C LEU A 155 -10.62 16.79 2.47
N GLY A 156 -9.34 17.19 2.57
CA GLY A 156 -8.47 16.84 3.70
C GLY A 156 -7.65 17.98 4.31
N ALA A 157 -7.95 19.24 3.98
CA ALA A 157 -7.24 20.40 4.51
C ALA A 157 -7.37 20.49 6.05
N PRO A 158 -6.35 20.90 6.83
CA PRO A 158 -4.91 21.15 6.56
C PRO A 158 -4.00 19.93 6.76
N ASN A 159 -4.55 18.74 6.99
CA ASN A 159 -3.81 17.56 7.46
C ASN A 159 -3.37 16.60 6.34
N LEU A 160 -3.83 16.83 5.11
CA LEU A 160 -3.50 16.01 3.95
C LEU A 160 -2.18 16.43 3.29
N LYS A 161 -1.23 15.49 3.23
CA LYS A 161 -0.03 15.58 2.39
C LYS A 161 -0.19 14.65 1.19
N SER A 162 -0.50 15.21 0.02
CA SER A 162 -0.61 14.41 -1.21
C SER A 162 0.76 13.84 -1.64
N LEU A 163 0.82 12.56 -1.99
CA LEU A 163 1.94 12.01 -2.78
C LEU A 163 1.63 12.26 -4.26
N SER A 164 2.39 13.14 -4.90
CA SER A 164 2.24 13.47 -6.33
C SER A 164 3.56 13.32 -7.10
N ARG A 165 3.42 12.82 -8.34
CA ARG A 165 4.38 12.60 -9.44
C ARG A 165 5.41 11.45 -9.35
N SER A 166 5.84 10.98 -8.19
CA SER A 166 7.02 10.07 -8.12
C SER A 166 6.72 8.56 -8.22
N MET A 167 5.46 8.12 -8.17
CA MET A 167 5.09 6.68 -8.20
C MET A 167 4.38 6.22 -9.47
N VAL A 168 4.16 7.13 -10.43
CA VAL A 168 3.74 6.78 -11.79
C VAL A 168 4.97 6.89 -12.70
N ARG A 169 5.72 5.80 -12.83
CA ARG A 169 6.57 5.60 -14.00
C ARG A 169 5.61 5.37 -15.18
N VAL A 170 5.11 6.44 -15.79
CA VAL A 170 4.59 6.34 -17.16
C VAL A 170 5.80 5.95 -17.98
N HIS A 171 5.90 4.69 -18.36
CA HIS A 171 6.74 4.30 -19.48
C HIS A 171 6.26 5.16 -20.65
N ARG A 172 6.97 6.25 -20.94
CA ARG A 172 6.93 6.83 -22.27
C ARG A 172 7.42 5.72 -23.18
N ARG A 173 6.61 5.36 -24.17
CA ARG A 173 7.11 4.59 -25.31
C ARG A 173 8.23 5.38 -25.96
#